data_AF-R2QW18-F1
#
_entry.id   AF-R2QW18-F1
#
_cell.length_a   1.000
_cell.length_b   1.000
_cell.length_c   1.000
_cell.angle_alpha   90.00
_cell.angle_beta   90.00
_cell.angle_gamma   90.00
#
_symmetry.space_group_name_H-M   'P 1'
#
loop_
_entity.id
_entity.type
_entity.pdbx_description
1 polymer ?
#
loop_
_entity_poly.entity_id
_entity_poly.type
_entity_poly.pdbx_seq_one_letter_code
_entity_poly.pdbx_strand_id
1 'polypeptide(L)'
;MSEQRLDDIRREQRGVTKKQDELYDRQRSVDRLNDGIGTYFRQTQQRLQKSRETFRKNDGGRDFDELYSFFSRDAGKAMAALGDEKREIKREQQLLEEHDQALNKEKQKLYSEEETNEH
;
A
#
# COMPACT_ATOMS: atom_id res chain seq x y z
N MET A 1 37.91 -9.70 9.17
CA MET A 1 36.72 -9.03 9.77
C MET A 1 35.86 -8.32 8.72
N SER A 2 36.42 -7.77 7.63
CA SER A 2 35.65 -7.17 6.52
C SER A 2 34.78 -8.17 5.74
N GLU A 3 35.32 -9.35 5.41
CA GLU A 3 34.62 -10.38 4.63
C GLU A 3 33.32 -10.87 5.29
N GLN A 4 33.31 -11.01 6.62
CA GLN A 4 32.11 -11.38 7.38
C GLN A 4 31.04 -10.30 7.32
N ARG A 5 31.41 -9.01 7.36
CA ARG A 5 30.49 -7.88 7.21
C ARG A 5 29.92 -7.78 5.79
N LEU A 6 30.74 -8.04 4.77
CA LEU A 6 30.28 -8.10 3.37
C LEU A 6 29.24 -9.21 3.17
N ASP A 7 29.44 -10.37 3.80
CA ASP A 7 28.48 -11.46 3.76
C ASP A 7 27.19 -11.16 4.52
N ASP A 8 27.27 -10.45 5.65
CA ASP A 8 26.09 -9.95 6.37
C ASP A 8 25.29 -8.97 5.51
N ILE A 9 25.95 -7.99 4.87
CA ILE A 9 25.30 -7.06 3.93
C ILE A 9 24.64 -7.82 2.77
N ARG A 10 25.31 -8.83 2.19
CA ARG A 10 24.71 -9.65 1.12
C ARG A 10 23.46 -10.39 1.59
N ARG A 11 23.44 -10.89 2.83
CA ARG A 11 22.25 -11.53 3.41
C ARG A 11 21.12 -10.52 3.60
N GLU A 12 21.43 -9.34 4.10
CA GLU A 12 20.45 -8.27 4.27
C GLU A 12 19.88 -7.79 2.93
N GLN A 13 20.72 -7.65 1.89
CA GLN A 13 20.27 -7.32 0.53
C GLN A 13 19.29 -8.37 -0.03
N ARG A 14 19.52 -9.66 0.21
CA ARG A 14 18.54 -10.71 -0.14
C ARG A 14 17.23 -10.56 0.62
N GLY A 15 17.31 -10.18 1.91
CA GLY A 15 16.15 -9.87 2.73
C GLY A 15 15.36 -8.67 2.21
N VAL A 16 16.06 -7.63 1.73
CA VAL A 16 15.47 -6.46 1.08
C VAL A 16 14.72 -6.88 -0.18
N THR A 17 15.34 -7.66 -1.07
CA THR A 17 14.67 -8.14 -2.30
C THR A 17 13.39 -8.92 -1.98
N LYS A 18 13.44 -9.83 -1.00
CA LYS A 18 12.26 -10.60 -0.60
C LYS A 18 11.13 -9.69 -0.09
N LYS A 19 11.45 -8.71 0.76
CA LYS A 19 10.46 -7.73 1.25
C LYS A 19 9.89 -6.88 0.12
N GLN A 20 10.71 -6.55 -0.88
CA GLN A 20 10.26 -5.79 -2.05
C GLN A 20 9.25 -6.58 -2.88
N ASP A 21 9.48 -7.88 -3.10
CA ASP A 21 8.53 -8.77 -3.77
C ASP A 21 7.21 -8.88 -3.00
N GLU A 22 7.29 -9.06 -1.66
CA GLU A 22 6.11 -9.10 -0.78
C GLU A 22 5.30 -7.80 -0.84
N LEU A 23 5.96 -6.64 -0.80
CA LEU A 23 5.32 -5.33 -0.95
C LEU A 23 4.67 -5.14 -2.31
N TYR A 24 5.30 -5.65 -3.36
CA TYR A 24 4.78 -5.55 -4.72
C TYR A 24 3.51 -6.40 -4.91
N ASP A 25 3.49 -7.61 -4.37
CA ASP A 25 2.29 -8.47 -4.38
C ASP A 25 1.16 -7.88 -3.53
N ARG A 26 1.49 -7.31 -2.37
CA ARG A 26 0.53 -6.60 -1.51
C ARG A 26 -0.05 -5.38 -2.25
N GLN A 27 0.78 -4.58 -2.93
CA GLN A 27 0.35 -3.44 -3.74
C GLN A 27 -0.61 -3.88 -4.85
N ARG A 28 -0.26 -4.94 -5.59
CA ARG A 28 -1.12 -5.50 -6.65
C ARG A 28 -2.47 -5.96 -6.12
N SER A 29 -2.50 -6.60 -4.95
CA SER A 29 -3.75 -7.02 -4.32
C SER A 29 -4.64 -5.82 -3.99
N VAL A 30 -4.07 -4.78 -3.36
CA VAL A 30 -4.79 -3.55 -3.03
C VAL A 30 -5.31 -2.85 -4.27
N ASP A 31 -4.51 -2.73 -5.33
CA ASP A 31 -4.96 -2.09 -6.57
C ASP A 31 -6.08 -2.89 -7.24
N ARG A 32 -6.02 -4.23 -7.27
CA ARG A 32 -7.13 -5.08 -7.77
C ARG A 32 -8.41 -4.90 -6.96
N LEU A 33 -8.31 -4.85 -5.64
CA LEU A 33 -9.47 -4.63 -4.77
C LEU A 33 -10.06 -3.24 -4.97
N ASN A 34 -9.21 -2.23 -5.12
CA ASN A 34 -9.64 -0.86 -5.36
C ASN A 34 -10.28 -0.69 -6.76
N ASP A 35 -9.75 -1.35 -7.78
CA ASP A 35 -10.32 -1.33 -9.13
C ASP A 35 -11.64 -2.08 -9.20
N GLY A 36 -11.75 -3.24 -8.54
CA GLY A 36 -12.99 -3.98 -8.44
C GLY A 36 -14.01 -3.27 -7.54
N ILE A 37 -13.81 -3.38 -6.22
CA ILE A 37 -14.75 -2.92 -5.20
C ILE A 37 -14.92 -1.39 -5.27
N GLY A 38 -13.85 -0.64 -5.47
CA GLY A 38 -13.92 0.82 -5.52
C GLY A 38 -14.65 1.36 -6.74
N THR A 39 -14.60 0.68 -7.88
CA THR A 39 -15.42 1.04 -9.05
C THR A 39 -16.89 0.73 -8.80
N TYR A 40 -17.21 -0.46 -8.29
CA TYR A 40 -18.59 -0.82 -7.93
C TYR A 40 -19.18 0.09 -6.86
N PHE A 41 -18.38 0.47 -5.86
CA PHE A 41 -18.79 1.39 -4.81
C PHE A 41 -19.14 2.76 -5.38
N ARG A 42 -18.25 3.36 -6.18
CA ARG A 42 -18.50 4.69 -6.79
C ARG A 42 -19.72 4.69 -7.70
N GLN A 43 -19.88 3.65 -8.51
CA GLN A 43 -21.06 3.50 -9.37
C GLN A 43 -22.35 3.33 -8.56
N THR A 44 -22.33 2.48 -7.53
CA THR A 44 -23.48 2.23 -6.67
C THR A 44 -23.84 3.48 -5.86
N GLN A 45 -22.86 4.19 -5.32
CA GLN A 45 -23.07 5.46 -4.61
C GLN A 45 -23.72 6.52 -5.51
N GLN A 46 -23.23 6.68 -6.75
CA GLN A 46 -23.85 7.60 -7.72
C GLN A 46 -25.29 7.19 -8.08
N ARG A 47 -25.55 5.90 -8.28
CA ARG A 47 -26.90 5.39 -8.55
C ARG A 47 -27.84 5.63 -7.39
N LEU A 48 -27.41 5.32 -6.16
CA LEU A 48 -28.20 5.55 -4.97
C LEU A 48 -28.46 7.04 -4.74
N GLN A 49 -27.50 7.93 -5.00
CA GLN A 49 -27.73 9.39 -4.93
C GLN A 49 -28.82 9.84 -5.90
N LYS A 50 -28.83 9.32 -7.14
CA LYS A 50 -29.89 9.62 -8.11
C LYS A 50 -31.24 9.06 -7.67
N SER A 51 -31.28 7.82 -7.19
CA SER A 51 -32.50 7.19 -6.68
C SER A 51 -33.05 7.91 -5.45
N ARG A 52 -32.18 8.46 -4.59
CA ARG A 52 -32.56 9.26 -3.42
C ARG A 52 -33.47 10.42 -3.80
N GLU A 53 -33.15 11.12 -4.89
CA GLU A 53 -33.92 12.27 -5.36
C GLU A 53 -35.32 11.86 -5.85
N THR A 54 -35.46 10.64 -6.36
CA THR A 54 -36.75 10.05 -6.76
C THR A 54 -37.57 9.60 -5.55
N PHE A 55 -36.96 8.95 -4.56
CA PHE A 55 -37.65 8.48 -3.35
C PHE A 55 -38.01 9.62 -2.39
N ARG A 56 -37.27 10.73 -2.37
CA ARG A 56 -37.62 11.92 -1.57
C ARG A 56 -38.96 12.56 -1.99
N LYS A 57 -39.42 12.28 -3.21
CA LYS A 57 -40.66 12.82 -3.79
C LYS A 57 -41.87 11.87 -3.63
N ASN A 58 -41.66 10.67 -3.08
CA ASN A 58 -42.67 9.61 -2.91
C ASN A 58 -42.66 9.05 -1.48
N ASP A 59 -43.65 8.24 -1.10
CA ASP A 59 -43.58 7.42 0.11
C ASP A 59 -42.43 6.40 0.01
N GLY A 60 -41.66 6.22 1.09
CA GLY A 60 -40.48 5.34 1.15
C GLY A 60 -39.11 6.05 1.20
N GLY A 61 -39.08 7.40 1.21
CA GLY A 61 -37.83 8.17 1.32
C GLY A 61 -37.01 7.90 2.59
N ARG A 62 -37.67 7.58 3.71
CA ARG A 62 -37.00 7.28 4.98
C ARG A 62 -36.24 5.95 4.93
N ASP A 63 -36.89 4.89 4.48
CA ASP A 63 -36.27 3.55 4.35
C ASP A 63 -35.11 3.59 3.34
N PHE A 64 -35.26 4.36 2.27
CA PHE A 64 -34.18 4.60 1.32
C PHE A 64 -33.00 5.33 1.95
N ASP A 65 -33.25 6.40 2.71
CA ASP A 65 -32.19 7.17 3.38
C ASP A 65 -31.44 6.33 4.43
N GLU A 66 -32.13 5.42 5.13
CA GLU A 66 -31.53 4.46 6.06
C GLU A 66 -30.62 3.47 5.32
N LEU A 67 -31.09 2.89 4.20
CA LEU A 67 -30.33 1.96 3.38
C LEU A 67 -29.12 2.64 2.72
N TYR A 68 -29.28 3.85 2.21
CA TYR A 68 -28.19 4.65 1.64
C TYR A 68 -27.14 4.99 2.69
N SER A 69 -27.56 5.37 3.91
CA SER A 69 -26.67 5.69 5.01
C SER A 69 -25.89 4.46 5.47
N PHE A 70 -26.55 3.30 5.58
CA PHE A 70 -25.91 2.02 5.89
C PHE A 70 -24.84 1.66 4.85
N PHE A 71 -25.20 1.67 3.56
CA PHE A 71 -24.27 1.40 2.46
C PHE A 71 -23.08 2.36 2.46
N SER A 72 -23.34 3.66 2.56
CA SER A 72 -22.29 4.70 2.51
C SER A 72 -21.33 4.58 3.69
N ARG A 73 -21.83 4.21 4.88
CA ARG A 73 -20.99 4.02 6.07
C ARG A 73 -20.12 2.79 5.95
N ASP A 74 -20.69 1.65 5.57
CA ASP A 74 -19.98 0.38 5.58
C ASP A 74 -18.96 0.30 4.44
N ALA A 75 -19.39 0.58 3.21
CA ALA A 75 -18.51 0.60 2.08
C ALA A 75 -17.53 1.79 2.12
N GLY A 76 -17.91 2.91 2.76
CA GLY A 76 -16.99 4.01 3.06
C GLY A 76 -15.83 3.60 3.97
N LYS A 77 -16.08 2.77 5.00
CA LYS A 77 -15.01 2.21 5.84
C LYS A 77 -14.09 1.29 5.06
N ALA A 78 -14.63 0.42 4.20
CA ALA A 78 -13.82 -0.47 3.37
C ALA A 78 -12.91 0.32 2.42
N MET A 79 -13.43 1.38 1.79
CA MET A 79 -12.63 2.27 0.93
C MET A 79 -11.57 3.04 1.71
N ALA A 80 -11.88 3.48 2.93
CA ALA A 80 -10.91 4.14 3.80
C ALA A 80 -9.75 3.18 4.16
N ALA A 81 -10.07 1.95 4.56
CA ALA A 81 -9.08 0.93 4.88
C ALA A 81 -8.17 0.59 3.68
N LEU A 82 -8.71 0.47 2.48
CA LEU A 82 -7.91 0.30 1.25
C LEU A 82 -6.99 1.50 0.99
N GLY A 83 -7.48 2.71 1.27
CA GLY A 83 -6.69 3.94 1.16
C GLY A 83 -5.56 4.03 2.19
N ASP A 84 -5.81 3.61 3.43
CA ASP A 84 -4.80 3.52 4.49
C ASP A 84 -3.73 2.48 4.14
N GLU A 85 -4.15 1.30 3.70
CA GLU A 85 -3.26 0.23 3.28
C GLU A 85 -2.34 0.67 2.14
N LYS A 86 -2.88 1.38 1.13
CA LYS A 86 -2.08 1.92 0.02
C LYS A 86 -1.05 2.96 0.50
N ARG A 87 -1.40 3.78 1.50
CA ARG A 87 -0.45 4.74 2.09
C ARG A 87 0.65 4.03 2.86
N GLU A 88 0.30 2.98 3.58
CA GLU A 88 1.27 2.21 4.37
C GLU A 88 2.26 1.47 3.48
N ILE A 89 1.79 0.79 2.42
CA ILE A 89 2.67 0.15 1.43
C ILE A 89 3.65 1.16 0.84
N LYS A 90 3.20 2.38 0.50
CA LYS A 90 4.09 3.43 -0.02
C LYS A 90 5.15 3.86 0.98
N ARG A 91 4.82 3.93 2.28
CA ARG A 91 5.80 4.24 3.33
C ARG A 91 6.80 3.10 3.51
N GLU A 92 6.31 1.85 3.54
CA GLU A 92 7.16 0.66 3.65
C GLU A 92 8.13 0.57 2.47
N GLN A 93 7.67 0.88 1.24
CA GLN A 93 8.53 0.97 0.04
C GLN A 93 9.63 2.02 0.21
N GLN A 94 9.29 3.23 0.67
CA GLN A 94 10.27 4.30 0.87
C GLN A 94 11.32 3.90 1.92
N LEU A 95 10.90 3.34 3.06
CA LEU A 95 11.82 2.88 4.10
C LEU A 95 12.73 1.75 3.60
N LEU A 96 12.21 0.87 2.75
CA LEU A 96 12.99 -0.21 2.16
C LEU A 96 14.03 0.31 1.16
N GLU A 97 13.68 1.32 0.36
CA GLU A 97 14.62 2.02 -0.54
C GLU A 97 15.72 2.75 0.24
N GLU A 98 15.38 3.44 1.33
CA GLU A 98 16.35 4.10 2.22
C GLU A 98 17.31 3.08 2.85
N HIS A 99 16.78 1.92 3.28
CA HIS A 99 17.57 0.82 3.82
C HIS A 99 18.53 0.22 2.78
N ASP A 100 18.06 -0.05 1.57
CA ASP A 100 18.91 -0.57 0.49
C ASP A 100 20.05 0.40 0.13
N GLN A 101 19.75 1.70 0.08
CA GLN A 101 20.77 2.73 -0.13
C GLN A 101 21.80 2.76 1.01
N ALA A 102 21.38 2.57 2.26
CA ALA A 102 22.30 2.50 3.40
C ALA A 102 23.25 1.30 3.29
N LEU A 103 22.72 0.12 2.95
CA LEU A 103 23.52 -1.09 2.71
C LEU A 103 24.52 -0.91 1.56
N ASN A 104 24.09 -0.27 0.47
CA ASN A 104 24.97 0.01 -0.66
C ASN A 104 26.11 0.96 -0.29
N LYS A 105 25.84 1.99 0.52
CA LYS A 105 26.88 2.90 1.04
C LYS A 105 27.85 2.18 1.97
N GLU A 106 27.36 1.33 2.86
CA GLU A 106 28.21 0.56 3.77
C GLU A 106 29.11 -0.42 3.00
N LYS A 107 28.55 -1.11 2.01
CA LYS A 107 29.30 -1.99 1.10
C LYS A 107 30.43 -1.25 0.37
N GLN A 108 30.14 -0.05 -0.15
CA GLN A 108 31.15 0.78 -0.82
C GLN A 108 32.27 1.20 0.14
N LYS A 109 31.94 1.58 1.38
CA LYS A 109 32.95 1.92 2.39
C LYS A 109 33.88 0.75 2.67
N LEU A 110 33.32 -0.45 2.88
CA LEU A 110 34.12 -1.65 3.13
C LEU A 110 35.08 -1.95 1.98
N TYR A 111 34.64 -1.83 0.72
CA TYR A 111 35.54 -2.01 -0.43
C TYR A 111 36.65 -0.95 -0.48
N SER A 112 36.35 0.32 -0.19
CA SER A 112 37.37 1.38 -0.18
C SER A 112 38.38 1.23 0.96
N GLU A 113 37.95 0.70 2.11
CA GLU A 113 38.81 0.42 3.27
C GLU A 113 39.71 -0.80 3.02
N GLU A 114 39.28 -1.77 2.21
CA GLU A 114 40.13 -2.88 1.75
C GLU A 114 41.21 -2.40 0.78
N GLU A 115 40.86 -1.60 -0.24
CA GLU A 115 41.83 -1.06 -1.22
C GLU A 115 42.89 -0.15 -0.56
N THR A 116 42.55 0.57 0.50
CA THR A 116 43.51 1.43 1.23
C THR A 116 44.39 0.69 2.23
N ASN A 117 44.01 -0.50 2.68
CA ASN A 117 44.83 -1.33 3.58
C ASN A 117 45.77 -2.29 2.81
N GLU A 118 45.56 -2.50 1.52
CA GLU A 118 46.44 -3.29 0.65
C GLU A 118 47.60 -2.48 0.02
N HIS A 119 47.63 -1.16 0.24
CA HIS A 119 48.67 -0.22 -0.21
C HIS A 119 49.50 0.34 0.95
#